data_AF-A0A667W844-F1
#
_entry.id   AF-A0A667W844-F1
#
_cell.length_a   1.000
_cell.length_b   1.000
_cell.length_c   1.000
_cell.angle_alpha   90.00
_cell.angle_beta   90.00
_cell.angle_gamma   90.00
#
_symmetry.space_group_name_H-M   'P 1'
#
loop_
_entity.id
_entity.type
_entity.pdbx_description
1 polymer ?
#
loop_
_entity_poly.entity_id
_entity_poly.type
_entity_poly.pdbx_seq_one_letter_code
_entity_poly.pdbx_strand_id
1 'polypeptide(L)'
;MSKIDDFISHLVSGSQEDLDKESFAALVPTFLYSCQPYFTYLESTARSSAPQPSYIRSGLLDFSQQLCDRLEQLVLTCASYNLLCLDETKPDSVSHFYIGQCHTSRLKLTMFWYCKPMPFQARANTGLYKRMRWNVERLGDDEHYFLCYEDVPKVQTEDNIDRQDGDGDGGHGNVERMWSIGLWVQVNPDPDTEDIYDWILCEVPEAKYMKLLCLGSEEPSTCIATDLLLGLLLSQETTGKDGSASPDCT
;
A
#
# COMPACT_ATOMS: atom_id res chain seq x y z
N MET A 1 -15.56 -3.02 17.39
CA MET A 1 -15.43 -1.61 16.97
C MET A 1 -15.61 -0.64 18.13
N SER A 2 -16.65 -0.75 18.98
CA SER A 2 -16.84 0.14 20.15
C SER A 2 -15.61 0.31 21.05
N LYS A 3 -14.86 -0.76 21.34
CA LYS A 3 -13.64 -0.69 22.15
C LYS A 3 -12.54 0.21 21.58
N ILE A 4 -12.45 0.38 20.25
CA ILE A 4 -11.47 1.27 19.60
C ILE A 4 -11.95 2.72 19.72
N ASP A 5 -13.25 2.96 19.55
CA ASP A 5 -13.84 4.29 19.71
C ASP A 5 -13.74 4.78 21.16
N ASP A 6 -14.00 3.89 22.13
CA ASP A 6 -13.80 4.17 23.55
C ASP A 6 -12.32 4.47 23.85
N PHE A 7 -11.39 3.71 23.26
CA PHE A 7 -9.95 3.90 23.40
C PHE A 7 -9.43 5.21 22.83
N ILE A 8 -9.85 5.58 21.61
CA ILE A 8 -9.55 6.87 20.99
C ILE A 8 -10.14 8.00 21.83
N SER A 9 -11.38 7.84 22.29
CA SER A 9 -12.03 8.84 23.16
C SER A 9 -11.29 9.02 24.48
N HIS A 10 -10.77 7.95 25.07
CA HIS A 10 -9.95 8.00 26.28
C HIS A 10 -8.60 8.70 26.05
N LEU A 11 -7.92 8.44 24.93
CA LEU A 11 -6.68 9.16 24.55
C LEU A 11 -6.92 10.67 24.36
N VAL A 12 -8.06 11.03 23.78
CA VAL A 12 -8.41 12.42 23.47
C VAL A 12 -8.90 13.18 24.71
N SER A 13 -9.48 12.50 25.71
CA SER A 13 -10.23 13.14 26.82
C SER A 13 -9.45 13.42 28.11
N GLY A 14 -8.21 12.94 28.30
CA GLY A 14 -7.29 13.59 29.25
C GLY A 14 -6.40 12.72 30.15
N SER A 15 -5.58 13.46 30.91
CA SER A 15 -4.51 13.12 31.87
C SER A 15 -3.24 12.49 31.28
N GLN A 16 -2.32 13.36 30.87
CA GLN A 16 -0.98 13.08 30.38
C GLN A 16 0.01 12.63 31.48
N GLU A 17 -0.46 12.39 32.72
CA GLU A 17 0.41 12.22 33.89
C GLU A 17 0.68 10.75 34.30
N ASP A 18 -0.11 9.77 33.83
CA ASP A 18 0.04 8.35 34.25
C ASP A 18 0.20 7.34 33.09
N LEU A 19 0.23 7.80 31.83
CA LEU A 19 0.43 6.90 30.70
C LEU A 19 1.91 6.60 30.51
N ASP A 20 2.30 5.37 30.87
CA ASP A 20 3.56 4.77 30.44
C ASP A 20 3.53 4.65 28.91
N LYS A 21 4.08 5.69 28.26
CA LYS A 21 4.10 5.84 26.82
C LYS A 21 4.82 4.69 26.14
N GLU A 22 5.81 4.10 26.79
CA GLU A 22 6.58 2.96 26.24
C GLU A 22 5.74 1.68 26.25
N SER A 23 5.05 1.39 27.36
CA SER A 23 4.09 0.29 27.43
C SER A 23 2.99 0.44 26.38
N PHE A 24 2.47 1.65 26.22
CA PHE A 24 1.45 1.95 25.23
C PHE A 24 1.94 1.79 23.78
N ALA A 25 3.14 2.30 23.48
CA ALA A 25 3.77 2.16 22.16
C ALA A 25 3.91 0.69 21.76
N ALA A 26 4.26 -0.19 22.70
CA ALA A 26 4.37 -1.63 22.47
C ALA A 26 3.01 -2.34 22.23
N LEU A 27 1.91 -1.80 22.77
CA LEU A 27 0.58 -2.37 22.60
C LEU A 27 0.02 -2.18 21.18
N VAL A 28 0.35 -1.09 20.49
CA VAL A 28 -0.22 -0.80 19.16
C VAL A 28 0.21 -1.84 18.12
N PRO A 29 1.50 -2.18 17.94
CA PRO A 29 1.92 -3.27 17.05
C PRO A 29 1.29 -4.61 17.42
N THR A 30 1.18 -4.91 18.73
CA THR A 30 0.55 -6.13 19.24
C THR A 30 -0.93 -6.19 18.85
N PHE A 31 -1.64 -5.07 18.97
CA PHE A 31 -3.04 -4.97 18.58
C PHE A 31 -3.21 -5.14 17.07
N LEU A 32 -2.39 -4.46 16.25
CA LEU A 32 -2.39 -4.64 14.80
C LEU A 32 -2.15 -6.09 14.40
N TYR A 33 -1.20 -6.77 15.07
CA TYR A 33 -0.94 -8.19 14.87
C TYR A 33 -2.17 -9.05 15.21
N SER A 34 -2.87 -8.75 16.31
CA SER A 34 -4.10 -9.44 16.69
C SER A 34 -5.25 -9.27 15.68
N CYS A 35 -5.21 -8.22 14.85
CA CYS A 35 -6.19 -7.98 13.79
C CYS A 35 -5.92 -8.81 12.51
N GLN A 36 -4.71 -9.33 12.30
CA GLN A 36 -4.33 -10.04 11.06
C GLN A 36 -5.23 -11.24 10.72
N PRO A 37 -5.67 -12.09 11.67
CA PRO A 37 -6.57 -13.19 11.35
C PRO A 37 -7.93 -12.73 10.80
N TYR A 38 -8.43 -11.57 11.25
CA TYR A 38 -9.68 -11.00 10.78
C TYR A 38 -9.57 -10.52 9.34
N PHE A 39 -8.51 -9.77 9.01
CA PHE A 39 -8.23 -9.38 7.63
C PHE A 39 -8.08 -10.60 6.73
N THR A 40 -7.33 -11.60 7.17
CA THR A 40 -7.15 -12.86 6.44
C THR A 40 -8.49 -13.52 6.14
N TYR A 41 -9.36 -13.62 7.14
CA TYR A 41 -10.68 -14.20 6.97
C TYR A 41 -11.52 -13.41 5.94
N LEU A 42 -11.61 -12.08 6.08
CA LEU A 42 -12.42 -11.24 5.19
C LEU A 42 -11.92 -11.33 3.74
N GLU A 43 -10.62 -11.12 3.55
CA GLU A 43 -9.96 -11.01 2.24
C GLU A 43 -9.90 -12.36 1.52
N SER A 44 -9.53 -13.42 2.24
CA SER A 44 -9.49 -14.78 1.67
C SER A 44 -10.90 -15.26 1.34
N THR A 45 -11.88 -15.02 2.20
CA THR A 45 -13.26 -15.45 1.95
C THR A 45 -13.87 -14.71 0.76
N ALA A 46 -13.62 -13.41 0.64
CA ALA A 46 -14.15 -12.59 -0.44
C ALA A 46 -13.51 -12.90 -1.80
N ARG A 47 -12.22 -13.29 -1.84
CA ARG A 47 -11.46 -13.39 -3.11
C ARG A 47 -10.94 -14.78 -3.48
N SER A 48 -10.86 -15.72 -2.55
CA SER A 48 -10.21 -17.03 -2.75
C SER A 48 -11.18 -18.21 -2.72
N SER A 49 -12.34 -18.03 -2.09
CA SER A 49 -13.36 -19.08 -1.96
C SER A 49 -14.16 -19.28 -3.26
N ALA A 50 -14.88 -20.41 -3.33
CA ALA A 50 -15.84 -20.71 -4.41
C ALA A 50 -16.79 -19.53 -4.68
N PRO A 51 -17.38 -19.43 -5.90
CA PRO A 51 -18.16 -18.28 -6.32
C PRO A 51 -19.20 -17.87 -5.27
N GLN A 52 -19.01 -16.70 -4.67
CA GLN A 52 -19.95 -16.15 -3.71
C GLN A 52 -20.89 -15.15 -4.40
N PRO A 53 -22.12 -14.99 -3.90
CA PRO A 53 -22.98 -13.90 -4.32
C PRO A 53 -22.28 -12.55 -4.17
N SER A 54 -22.43 -11.67 -5.17
CA SER A 54 -21.74 -10.38 -5.23
C SER A 54 -21.94 -9.52 -3.99
N TYR A 55 -23.14 -9.55 -3.40
CA TYR A 55 -23.47 -8.79 -2.18
C TYR A 55 -22.72 -9.28 -0.93
N ILE A 56 -22.40 -10.58 -0.85
CA ILE A 56 -21.61 -11.12 0.27
C ILE A 56 -20.16 -10.69 0.10
N ARG A 57 -19.61 -10.82 -1.12
CA ARG A 57 -18.27 -10.33 -1.44
C ARG A 57 -18.14 -8.84 -1.11
N SER A 58 -19.03 -8.00 -1.62
CA SER A 58 -18.98 -6.55 -1.38
C SER A 58 -19.05 -6.24 0.11
N GLY A 59 -19.98 -6.87 0.84
CA GLY A 59 -20.10 -6.65 2.29
C GLY A 59 -18.83 -7.01 3.06
N LEU A 60 -18.18 -8.14 2.73
CA LEU A 60 -16.90 -8.53 3.36
C LEU A 60 -15.78 -7.53 3.06
N LEU A 61 -15.70 -7.05 1.83
CA LEU A 61 -14.71 -6.05 1.41
C LEU A 61 -14.95 -4.69 2.05
N ASP A 62 -16.20 -4.26 2.15
CA ASP A 62 -16.59 -3.02 2.84
C ASP A 62 -16.20 -3.08 4.32
N PHE A 63 -16.38 -4.23 4.98
CA PHE A 63 -15.90 -4.42 6.36
C PHE A 63 -14.38 -4.40 6.46
N SER A 64 -13.67 -5.00 5.50
CA SER A 64 -12.21 -4.98 5.43
C SER A 64 -11.70 -3.54 5.31
N GLN A 65 -12.28 -2.74 4.42
CA GLN A 65 -11.96 -1.33 4.25
C GLN A 65 -12.23 -0.53 5.53
N GLN A 66 -13.40 -0.68 6.15
CA GLN A 66 -13.73 0.02 7.40
C GLN A 66 -12.75 -0.33 8.53
N LEU A 67 -12.34 -1.60 8.64
CA LEU A 67 -11.33 -2.00 9.63
C LEU A 67 -9.98 -1.36 9.32
N CYS A 68 -9.55 -1.35 8.05
CA CYS A 68 -8.33 -0.67 7.62
C CYS A 68 -8.34 0.82 7.99
N ASP A 69 -9.41 1.54 7.65
CA ASP A 69 -9.55 2.97 7.92
C ASP A 69 -9.47 3.26 9.43
N ARG A 70 -10.13 2.43 10.25
CA ARG A 70 -10.13 2.59 11.71
C ARG A 70 -8.77 2.33 12.33
N LEU A 71 -8.03 1.33 11.84
CA LEU A 71 -6.68 1.05 12.31
C LEU A 71 -5.68 2.12 11.84
N GLU A 72 -5.83 2.64 10.63
CA GLU A 72 -5.03 3.77 10.17
C GLU A 72 -5.25 5.00 11.06
N GLN A 73 -6.50 5.36 11.35
CA GLN A 73 -6.83 6.48 12.25
C GLN A 73 -6.25 6.27 13.65
N LEU A 74 -6.31 5.05 14.19
CA LEU A 74 -5.69 4.71 15.46
C LEU A 74 -4.17 4.98 15.44
N VAL A 75 -3.46 4.47 14.42
CA VAL A 75 -2.00 4.63 14.29
C VAL A 75 -1.62 6.10 14.12
N LEU A 76 -2.33 6.85 13.27
CA LEU A 76 -2.11 8.27 13.06
C LEU A 76 -2.36 9.09 14.32
N THR A 77 -3.40 8.76 15.10
CA THR A 77 -3.68 9.39 16.39
C THR A 77 -2.54 9.11 17.37
N CYS A 78 -2.09 7.87 17.49
CA CYS A 78 -0.98 7.54 18.39
C CYS A 78 0.32 8.27 17.99
N ALA A 79 0.59 8.37 16.68
CA ALA A 79 1.74 9.11 16.18
C ALA A 79 1.65 10.62 16.47
N SER A 80 0.46 11.24 16.42
CA SER A 80 0.29 12.67 16.72
C SER A 80 0.55 13.01 18.19
N TYR A 81 0.34 12.06 19.10
CA TYR A 81 0.74 12.16 20.52
C TYR A 81 2.20 11.76 20.79
N ASN A 82 3.01 11.54 19.73
CA ASN A 82 4.40 11.05 19.80
C ASN A 82 4.55 9.71 20.54
N LEU A 83 3.54 8.84 20.46
CA LEU A 83 3.57 7.50 21.04
C LEU A 83 4.18 6.48 20.08
N LEU A 84 4.19 6.75 18.77
CA LEU A 84 4.70 5.86 17.73
C LEU A 84 5.56 6.61 16.73
N CYS A 85 6.55 5.93 16.15
CA CYS A 85 7.28 6.43 15.00
C CYS A 85 6.76 5.83 13.69
N LEU A 86 6.48 6.67 12.69
CA LEU A 86 6.06 6.22 11.35
C LEU A 86 7.18 6.29 10.32
N ASP A 87 8.42 6.51 10.76
CA ASP A 87 9.60 6.56 9.90
C ASP A 87 10.15 5.16 9.64
N GLU A 88 9.94 4.64 8.43
CA GLU A 88 10.37 3.29 8.02
C GLU A 88 11.88 3.06 8.12
N THR A 89 12.69 4.11 8.22
CA THR A 89 14.14 3.96 8.46
C THR A 89 14.47 3.53 9.88
N LYS A 90 13.50 3.62 10.81
CA LYS A 90 13.67 3.24 12.21
C LYS A 90 13.14 1.83 12.50
N PRO A 91 13.85 1.04 13.31
CA PRO A 91 13.49 -0.36 13.58
C PRO A 91 12.19 -0.53 14.38
N ASP A 92 11.80 0.47 15.17
CA ASP A 92 10.58 0.49 16.00
C ASP A 92 9.38 1.13 15.27
N SER A 93 9.49 1.32 13.96
CA SER A 93 8.46 2.01 13.20
C SER A 93 7.19 1.19 12.97
N VAL A 94 6.05 1.86 13.07
CA VAL A 94 4.72 1.36 12.68
C VAL A 94 4.24 2.07 11.42
N SER A 95 5.10 2.14 10.39
CA SER A 95 4.81 2.86 9.13
C SER A 95 3.71 2.20 8.28
N HIS A 96 3.53 0.89 8.44
CA HIS A 96 2.55 0.10 7.71
C HIS A 96 2.05 -1.09 8.54
N PHE A 97 0.93 -1.67 8.13
CA PHE A 97 0.38 -2.87 8.75
C PHE A 97 -0.25 -3.80 7.72
N TYR A 98 -0.38 -5.08 8.09
CA TYR A 98 -0.99 -6.13 7.28
C TYR A 98 -2.51 -5.91 7.18
N ILE A 99 -3.04 -5.94 5.96
CA ILE A 99 -4.47 -5.77 5.67
C ILE A 99 -5.07 -6.98 4.95
N GLY A 100 -4.35 -8.10 4.94
CA GLY A 100 -4.91 -9.40 4.56
C GLY A 100 -4.08 -10.19 3.58
N GLN A 101 -4.64 -11.33 3.21
CA GLN A 101 -4.12 -12.18 2.16
C GLN A 101 -5.27 -12.85 1.42
N CYS A 102 -5.05 -13.12 0.13
CA CYS A 102 -5.91 -13.96 -0.67
C CYS A 102 -5.05 -14.87 -1.56
N HIS A 103 -5.63 -15.95 -2.05
CA HIS A 103 -4.97 -16.86 -2.95
C HIS A 103 -5.87 -17.14 -4.15
N THR A 104 -5.24 -17.35 -5.30
CA THR A 104 -5.87 -18.01 -6.44
C THR A 104 -5.19 -19.36 -6.63
N SER A 105 -5.56 -20.11 -7.67
CA SER A 105 -4.94 -21.42 -7.95
C SER A 105 -3.41 -21.38 -8.12
N ARG A 106 -2.81 -20.22 -8.44
CA ARG A 106 -1.40 -20.09 -8.85
C ARG A 106 -0.63 -18.99 -8.16
N LEU A 107 -1.31 -18.10 -7.43
CA LEU A 107 -0.68 -16.98 -6.75
C LEU A 107 -1.21 -16.84 -5.33
N LYS A 108 -0.35 -16.43 -4.42
CA LYS A 108 -0.73 -15.92 -3.09
C LYS A 108 -0.38 -14.45 -3.04
N LEU A 109 -1.37 -13.64 -2.65
CA LEU A 109 -1.26 -12.20 -2.52
C LEU A 109 -1.34 -11.84 -1.04
N THR A 110 -0.35 -11.09 -0.54
CA THR A 110 -0.36 -10.52 0.81
C THR A 110 -0.29 -9.00 0.73
N MET A 111 -1.15 -8.33 1.50
CA MET A 111 -1.42 -6.89 1.37
C MET A 111 -1.00 -6.13 2.62
N PHE A 112 -0.36 -4.98 2.41
CA PHE A 112 0.08 -4.07 3.46
C PHE A 112 -0.30 -2.63 3.13
N TRP A 113 -0.77 -1.90 4.14
CA TRP A 113 -1.18 -0.51 4.02
C TRP A 113 -0.21 0.42 4.74
N TYR A 114 0.25 1.48 4.08
CA TYR A 114 1.12 2.49 4.67
C TYR A 114 0.29 3.62 5.26
N CYS A 115 0.47 3.90 6.56
CA CYS A 115 -0.34 4.88 7.31
C CYS A 115 -0.10 6.33 6.88
N LYS A 116 1.05 6.61 6.25
CA LYS A 116 1.34 7.90 5.64
C LYS A 116 2.03 7.68 4.31
N PRO A 117 1.97 8.65 3.38
CA PRO A 117 2.79 8.61 2.18
C PRO A 117 4.27 8.48 2.53
N MET A 118 4.91 7.43 2.02
CA MET A 118 6.34 7.19 2.23
C MET A 118 7.06 7.31 0.89
N PRO A 119 8.27 7.89 0.83
CA PRO A 119 9.09 7.81 -0.38
C PRO A 119 9.20 6.36 -0.87
N PHE A 120 9.07 6.16 -2.18
CA PHE A 120 9.23 4.83 -2.78
C PHE A 120 10.63 4.25 -2.51
N GLN A 121 11.66 5.11 -2.57
CA GLN A 121 13.02 4.78 -2.16
C GLN A 121 13.34 5.40 -0.80
N ALA A 122 13.97 4.64 0.10
CA ALA A 122 14.26 5.13 1.45
C ALA A 122 15.32 6.26 1.50
N ARG A 123 16.21 6.37 0.50
CA ARG A 123 17.31 7.37 0.45
C ARG A 123 17.07 8.55 -0.48
N ALA A 124 16.19 8.42 -1.47
CA ALA A 124 15.97 9.45 -2.47
C ALA A 124 14.47 9.76 -2.56
N ASN A 125 14.14 11.04 -2.38
CA ASN A 125 12.80 11.50 -2.69
C ASN A 125 12.70 11.73 -4.20
N THR A 126 12.23 10.72 -4.92
CA THR A 126 11.99 10.78 -6.36
C THR A 126 10.67 11.48 -6.72
N GLY A 127 9.95 12.01 -5.72
CA GLY A 127 8.59 12.52 -5.89
C GLY A 127 7.51 11.42 -6.00
N LEU A 128 7.91 10.15 -5.86
CA LEU A 128 7.00 9.00 -5.87
C LEU A 128 6.81 8.49 -4.45
N TYR A 129 5.56 8.40 -4.02
CA TYR A 129 5.20 8.01 -2.66
C TYR A 129 4.33 6.75 -2.66
N LYS A 130 4.72 5.73 -1.88
CA LYS A 130 3.96 4.49 -1.72
C LYS A 130 2.84 4.64 -0.68
N ARG A 131 1.72 3.96 -0.97
CA ARG A 131 0.51 3.91 -0.13
C ARG A 131 0.08 2.49 0.22
N MET A 132 0.30 1.55 -0.69
CA MET A 132 -0.02 0.13 -0.48
C MET A 132 1.08 -0.73 -1.08
N ARG A 133 1.37 -1.88 -0.46
CA ARG A 133 2.27 -2.92 -0.98
C ARG A 133 1.52 -4.23 -1.10
N TRP A 134 1.78 -4.93 -2.19
CA TRP A 134 1.43 -6.32 -2.36
C TRP A 134 2.67 -7.17 -2.52
N ASN A 135 2.71 -8.29 -1.80
CA ASN A 135 3.66 -9.37 -2.06
C ASN A 135 2.91 -10.45 -2.83
N VAL A 136 3.45 -10.85 -3.97
CA VAL A 136 2.88 -11.85 -4.86
C VAL A 136 3.85 -13.02 -4.91
N GLU A 137 3.43 -14.17 -4.38
CA GLU A 137 4.19 -15.42 -4.43
C GLU A 137 3.66 -16.25 -5.62
N ARG A 138 4.54 -16.59 -6.58
CA ARG A 138 4.20 -17.33 -7.81
C ARG A 138 5.26 -18.38 -8.12
N LEU A 139 4.92 -19.66 -8.01
CA LEU A 139 5.76 -20.80 -8.47
C LEU A 139 7.25 -20.76 -8.02
N GLY A 140 7.56 -20.07 -6.92
CA GLY A 140 8.93 -19.91 -6.39
C GLY A 140 9.53 -18.52 -6.56
N ASP A 141 8.86 -17.61 -7.28
CA ASP A 141 9.23 -16.21 -7.42
C ASP A 141 8.37 -15.32 -6.51
N ASP A 142 9.04 -14.37 -5.84
CA ASP A 142 8.41 -13.36 -5.00
C ASP A 142 8.50 -11.99 -5.68
N GLU A 143 7.35 -11.47 -6.09
CA GLU A 143 7.23 -10.16 -6.73
C GLU A 143 6.60 -9.15 -5.75
N HIS A 144 7.09 -7.91 -5.78
CA HIS A 144 6.55 -6.83 -4.96
C HIS A 144 5.91 -5.76 -5.84
N TYR A 145 4.63 -5.46 -5.58
CA TYR A 145 3.89 -4.41 -6.28
C TYR A 145 3.53 -3.29 -5.31
N PHE A 146 3.44 -2.07 -5.82
CA PHE A 146 3.12 -0.90 -5.00
C PHE A 146 2.06 -0.02 -5.67
N LEU A 147 1.14 0.46 -4.84
CA LEU A 147 0.30 1.61 -5.16
C LEU A 147 1.09 2.84 -4.78
N CYS A 148 1.37 3.68 -5.76
CA CYS A 148 2.09 4.91 -5.56
C CYS A 148 1.30 6.09 -6.10
N TYR A 149 1.60 7.27 -5.58
CA TYR A 149 1.25 8.52 -6.23
C TYR A 149 2.47 9.40 -6.45
N GLU A 150 2.35 10.29 -7.42
CA GLU A 150 3.29 11.37 -7.69
C GLU A 150 2.50 12.68 -7.89
N ASP A 151 3.09 13.81 -7.49
CA ASP A 151 2.48 15.12 -7.70
C ASP A 151 2.96 15.68 -9.04
N VAL A 152 2.04 15.83 -10.00
CA VAL A 152 2.34 16.17 -11.40
C VAL A 152 1.83 17.59 -11.69
N PRO A 153 2.57 18.45 -12.42
CA PRO A 153 2.05 19.78 -12.78
C PRO A 153 0.78 19.68 -13.64
N LYS A 154 -0.28 20.39 -13.27
CA LYS A 154 -1.48 20.51 -14.10
C LYS A 154 -1.14 21.32 -15.34
N VAL A 155 -1.37 20.72 -16.51
CA VAL A 155 -1.30 21.43 -17.79
C VAL A 155 -2.47 22.42 -17.82
N GLN A 156 -2.18 23.72 -17.72
CA GLN A 156 -3.19 24.75 -17.94
C GLN A 156 -3.60 24.71 -19.41
N THR A 157 -4.82 24.27 -19.69
CA THR A 157 -5.44 24.45 -21.01
C THR A 157 -5.78 25.92 -21.21
N GLU A 158 -5.63 26.40 -22.45
CA GLU A 158 -5.77 27.81 -22.86
C GLU A 158 -7.13 28.44 -22.48
N ASP A 159 -8.13 27.63 -22.15
CA ASP A 159 -9.46 28.06 -21.69
C ASP A 159 -9.49 28.69 -20.27
N ASN A 160 -8.39 28.61 -19.51
CA ASN A 160 -8.31 29.16 -18.14
C ASN A 160 -7.47 30.46 -18.02
N ILE A 161 -7.03 31.03 -19.13
CA ILE A 161 -6.13 32.21 -19.12
C ILE A 161 -6.85 33.50 -18.68
N ASP A 162 -8.18 33.58 -18.82
CA ASP A 162 -8.93 34.83 -18.63
C ASP A 162 -9.52 35.06 -17.22
N ARG A 163 -9.11 34.33 -16.18
CA ARG A 163 -9.70 34.47 -14.82
C ARG A 163 -8.74 34.60 -13.65
N GLN A 164 -7.53 35.10 -13.86
CA GLN A 164 -6.59 35.33 -12.75
C GLN A 164 -6.12 36.78 -12.65
N ASP A 165 -7.07 37.67 -12.37
CA ASP A 165 -6.79 38.98 -11.76
C ASP A 165 -7.26 38.96 -10.31
N GLY A 166 -6.32 39.09 -9.37
CA GLY A 166 -6.61 39.62 -8.04
C GLY A 166 -6.36 38.70 -6.85
N ASP A 167 -5.25 38.98 -6.18
CA ASP A 167 -5.05 38.90 -4.72
C ASP A 167 -4.51 37.59 -4.10
N GLY A 168 -3.58 37.80 -3.17
CA GLY A 168 -2.45 36.90 -2.92
C GLY A 168 -2.69 35.70 -2.01
N ASP A 169 -1.92 34.65 -2.27
CA ASP A 169 -1.16 33.90 -1.25
C ASP A 169 -0.10 33.03 -1.97
N GLY A 170 1.04 32.81 -1.33
CA GLY A 170 2.24 32.25 -1.94
C GLY A 170 2.11 30.79 -2.40
N GLY A 171 2.42 30.58 -3.68
CA GLY A 171 3.35 29.51 -4.08
C GLY A 171 2.96 28.05 -3.86
N HIS A 172 1.67 27.70 -3.82
CA HIS A 172 1.26 26.30 -3.99
C HIS A 172 0.99 26.04 -5.48
N GLY A 173 2.05 25.63 -6.18
CA GLY A 173 2.00 25.31 -7.60
C GLY A 173 0.85 24.36 -7.92
N ASN A 174 0.19 24.61 -9.06
CA ASN A 174 -0.96 23.87 -9.58
C ASN A 174 -0.57 22.41 -9.91
N VAL A 175 -0.41 21.56 -8.88
CA VAL A 175 -0.05 20.14 -9.02
C VAL A 175 -1.28 19.26 -8.78
N GLU A 176 -1.36 18.15 -9.49
CA GLU A 176 -2.37 17.11 -9.36
C GLU A 176 -1.69 15.81 -8.95
N ARG A 177 -2.24 15.19 -7.91
CA ARG A 177 -1.79 13.88 -7.47
C ARG A 177 -2.24 12.84 -8.49
N MET A 178 -1.31 12.03 -8.98
CA MET A 178 -1.59 10.97 -9.94
C MET A 178 -1.24 9.61 -9.34
N TRP A 179 -2.23 8.72 -9.26
CA TRP A 179 -2.12 7.38 -8.70
C TRP A 179 -1.77 6.35 -9.76
N SER A 180 -0.95 5.37 -9.38
CA SER A 180 -0.59 4.25 -10.24
C SER A 180 -0.23 2.99 -9.46
N ILE A 181 -0.38 1.84 -10.12
CA ILE A 181 0.12 0.54 -9.66
C ILE A 181 1.35 0.19 -10.49
N GLY A 182 2.39 -0.33 -9.83
CA GLY A 182 3.63 -0.68 -10.49
C GLY A 182 4.41 -1.76 -9.75
N LEU A 183 5.31 -2.40 -10.50
CA LEU A 183 6.21 -3.43 -10.01
C LEU A 183 7.48 -2.80 -9.45
N TRP A 184 7.94 -3.32 -8.31
CA TRP A 184 9.25 -3.02 -7.75
C TRP A 184 10.27 -3.95 -8.41
N VAL A 185 11.26 -3.34 -9.08
CA VAL A 185 12.33 -4.07 -9.77
C VAL A 185 13.64 -3.71 -9.10
N GLN A 186 14.30 -4.70 -8.51
CA GLN A 186 15.59 -4.52 -7.86
C GLN A 186 16.63 -3.97 -8.83
N VAL A 187 17.39 -2.99 -8.39
CA VAL A 187 18.50 -2.38 -9.14
C VAL A 187 19.81 -2.53 -8.40
N ASN A 188 19.80 -2.31 -7.08
CA ASN A 188 20.97 -2.45 -6.22
C ASN A 188 20.55 -3.12 -4.89
N PRO A 189 21.23 -4.15 -4.37
CA PRO A 189 22.32 -4.88 -5.03
C PRO A 189 21.82 -5.50 -6.34
N ASP A 190 22.71 -5.73 -7.30
CA ASP A 190 22.34 -6.35 -8.58
C ASP A 190 21.72 -7.74 -8.29
N PRO A 191 20.47 -8.02 -8.70
CA PRO A 191 19.84 -9.31 -8.42
C PRO A 191 20.59 -10.49 -9.03
N ASP A 192 21.36 -10.26 -10.11
CA ASP A 192 22.13 -11.28 -10.81
C ASP A 192 23.58 -11.40 -10.29
N THR A 193 23.97 -10.63 -9.27
CA THR A 193 25.31 -10.73 -8.67
C THR A 193 25.47 -12.01 -7.85
N GLU A 194 26.54 -12.75 -8.11
CA GLU A 194 26.96 -13.86 -7.24
C GLU A 194 27.76 -13.36 -6.01
N ASP A 195 28.12 -12.07 -5.97
CA ASP A 195 28.88 -11.50 -4.86
C ASP A 195 27.97 -11.17 -3.67
N ILE A 196 28.01 -12.04 -2.66
CA ILE A 196 27.28 -11.82 -1.41
C ILE A 196 27.70 -10.53 -0.68
N TYR A 197 28.89 -9.99 -0.92
CA TYR A 197 29.32 -8.74 -0.31
C TYR A 197 28.52 -7.55 -0.84
N ASP A 198 28.05 -7.57 -2.09
CA ASP A 198 27.16 -6.52 -2.60
C ASP A 198 25.88 -6.46 -1.77
N TRP A 199 25.33 -7.62 -1.40
CA TRP A 199 24.15 -7.72 -0.56
C TRP A 199 24.40 -7.32 0.89
N ILE A 200 25.53 -7.75 1.47
CA ILE A 200 25.87 -7.48 2.87
C ILE A 200 26.23 -6.00 3.08
N LEU A 201 26.93 -5.39 2.13
CA LEU A 201 27.38 -3.99 2.21
C LEU A 201 26.35 -3.00 1.67
N CYS A 202 25.29 -3.47 1.01
CA CYS A 202 24.18 -2.63 0.61
C CYS A 202 23.43 -2.13 1.84
N GLU A 203 23.68 -0.87 2.21
CA GLU A 203 23.02 -0.25 3.36
C GLU A 203 21.51 -0.04 3.12
N VAL A 204 21.09 0.22 1.88
CA VAL A 204 19.68 0.37 1.47
C VAL A 204 19.50 -0.12 0.05
N PRO A 205 18.64 -1.12 -0.21
CA PRO A 205 18.33 -1.57 -1.55
C PRO A 205 17.69 -0.47 -2.41
N GLU A 206 18.10 -0.39 -3.67
CA GLU A 206 17.53 0.48 -4.67
C GLU A 206 16.68 -0.31 -5.64
N ALA A 207 15.61 0.32 -6.09
CA ALA A 207 14.70 -0.26 -7.04
C ALA A 207 14.12 0.75 -7.99
N LYS A 208 13.76 0.27 -9.16
CA LYS A 208 12.98 0.99 -10.16
C LYS A 208 11.51 0.68 -9.98
N TYR A 209 10.68 1.72 -10.05
CA TYR A 209 9.24 1.58 -10.14
C TYR A 209 8.83 1.41 -11.60
N MET A 210 8.44 0.20 -11.98
CA MET A 210 7.90 -0.08 -13.31
C MET A 210 6.38 0.11 -13.27
N LYS A 211 5.91 1.28 -13.70
CA LYS A 211 4.49 1.62 -13.75
C LYS A 211 3.73 0.68 -14.70
N LEU A 212 2.67 0.04 -14.21
CA LEU A 212 1.85 -0.92 -14.96
C LEU A 212 0.46 -0.37 -15.29
N LEU A 213 -0.14 0.39 -14.37
CA LEU A 213 -1.49 0.92 -14.52
C LEU A 213 -1.60 2.33 -13.90
N CYS A 214 -2.06 3.30 -14.69
CA CYS A 214 -2.42 4.63 -14.20
C CYS A 214 -3.89 4.64 -13.77
N LEU A 215 -4.18 5.21 -12.59
CA LEU A 215 -5.52 5.23 -11.98
C LEU A 215 -6.20 6.60 -12.07
N GLY A 216 -5.44 7.66 -12.31
CA GLY A 216 -5.95 9.04 -12.32
C GLY A 216 -5.70 9.75 -10.98
N SER A 217 -6.50 10.76 -10.66
CA SER A 217 -6.24 11.63 -9.51
C SER A 217 -6.98 11.30 -8.23
N GLU A 218 -7.98 10.43 -8.29
CA GLU A 218 -8.70 9.94 -7.12
C GLU A 218 -7.92 8.80 -6.43
N GLU A 219 -7.80 8.85 -5.10
CA GLU A 219 -7.20 7.77 -4.32
C GLU A 219 -8.12 6.55 -4.36
N PRO A 220 -7.65 5.39 -4.85
CA PRO A 220 -8.45 4.17 -4.85
C PRO A 220 -8.59 3.62 -3.43
N SER A 221 -9.73 2.98 -3.14
CA SER A 221 -9.85 2.17 -1.93
C SER A 221 -8.89 0.96 -1.97
N THR A 222 -8.56 0.41 -0.80
CA THR A 222 -7.70 -0.79 -0.69
C THR A 222 -8.25 -1.94 -1.52
N CYS A 223 -9.58 -2.08 -1.52
CA CYS A 223 -10.28 -3.15 -2.21
C CYS A 223 -10.26 -2.96 -3.72
N ILE A 224 -10.50 -1.74 -4.21
CA ILE A 224 -10.45 -1.43 -5.65
C ILE A 224 -9.03 -1.59 -6.18
N ALA A 225 -8.03 -1.05 -5.48
CA ALA A 225 -6.63 -1.16 -5.88
C ALA A 225 -6.18 -2.62 -5.97
N THR A 226 -6.59 -3.45 -5.00
CA THR A 226 -6.29 -4.89 -4.99
C THR A 226 -6.99 -5.63 -6.12
N ASP A 227 -8.26 -5.33 -6.40
CA ASP A 227 -9.02 -5.97 -7.48
C ASP A 227 -8.42 -5.62 -8.86
N LEU A 228 -7.94 -4.39 -9.04
CA LEU A 228 -7.23 -3.96 -10.25
C LEU A 228 -5.90 -4.71 -10.43
N LEU A 229 -5.09 -4.84 -9.37
CA LEU A 229 -3.85 -5.62 -9.44
C LEU A 229 -4.13 -7.09 -9.77
N LEU A 230 -5.11 -7.71 -9.11
CA LEU A 230 -5.52 -9.09 -9.41
C LEU A 230 -5.94 -9.25 -10.88
N GLY A 231 -6.68 -8.28 -11.43
CA GLY A 231 -7.04 -8.25 -12.85
C GLY A 231 -5.82 -8.22 -13.77
N LEU A 232 -4.80 -7.41 -13.44
CA LEU A 232 -3.54 -7.36 -14.19
C LEU A 232 -2.79 -8.70 -14.13
N LEU A 233 -2.64 -9.26 -12.93
CA LEU A 233 -1.91 -10.51 -12.71
C LEU A 233 -2.56 -11.69 -13.43
N LEU A 234 -3.89 -11.80 -13.38
CA LEU A 234 -4.64 -12.87 -14.04
C LEU A 234 -4.61 -12.74 -15.57
N SER A 235 -4.61 -11.51 -16.10
CA SER A 235 -4.51 -11.28 -17.54
C SER A 235 -3.17 -11.77 -18.11
N GLN A 236 -2.07 -11.55 -17.37
CA GLN A 236 -0.74 -12.04 -17.76
C GLN A 236 -0.64 -13.58 -17.78
N GLU A 237 -1.43 -14.28 -16.95
CA GLU A 237 -1.47 -15.75 -16.99
C GLU A 237 -2.14 -16.30 -18.26
N THR A 238 -3.09 -15.54 -18.83
CA THR A 238 -3.79 -15.95 -20.04
C THR A 238 -2.93 -15.79 -21.29
N THR A 239 -2.09 -14.76 -21.35
CA THR A 239 -1.21 -14.51 -22.50
C THR A 239 0.01 -15.43 -22.54
N GLY A 240 0.45 -15.97 -21.39
CA GLY A 240 1.53 -16.97 -21.33
C GLY A 240 1.17 -18.35 -21.87
N LYS A 241 -0.09 -18.61 -22.26
CA LYS A 241 -0.55 -19.91 -22.78
C LYS A 241 -0.55 -20.06 -24.30
N ASP A 242 -0.39 -18.97 -25.07
CA ASP A 242 -0.50 -19.00 -26.54
C ASP A 242 0.86 -18.99 -27.27
N GLY A 243 1.99 -19.08 -26.54
CA GLY A 243 3.35 -19.02 -27.10
C GLY A 243 3.97 -20.35 -27.53
N SER A 244 3.30 -21.48 -27.39
CA SER A 244 3.86 -22.82 -27.68
C SER A 244 3.07 -23.62 -28.72
N ALA A 245 2.72 -23.00 -29.84
CA ALA A 245 2.38 -23.74 -31.06
C ALA A 245 3.48 -23.52 -32.10
N SER A 246 4.45 -24.44 -32.13
CA SER A 246 5.30 -24.61 -33.32
C SER A 246 4.40 -25.04 -34.48
N PRO A 247 4.53 -24.46 -35.69
CA PRO A 247 3.87 -25.00 -36.85
C PRO A 247 4.66 -26.24 -37.31
N ASP A 248 4.09 -27.41 -37.04
CA ASP A 248 4.56 -28.64 -37.68
C ASP A 248 4.41 -28.49 -39.20
N CYS A 249 5.53 -28.69 -39.90
CA CYS A 249 5.58 -28.82 -41.35
C CYS A 249 4.91 -30.13 -41.77
N THR A 250 3.95 -30.02 -42.68
CA THR A 250 3.65 -31.05 -43.70
C THR A 250 3.44 -30.38 -45.03
#